data_AF-A0A952P830-F1
#
_entry.id   AF-A0A952P830-F1
#
_cell.length_a   1.000
_cell.length_b   1.000
_cell.length_c   1.000
_cell.angle_alpha   90.00
_cell.angle_beta   90.00
_cell.angle_gamma   90.00
#
_symmetry.space_group_name_H-M   'P 1'
#
loop_
_entity.id
_entity.type
_entity.pdbx_description
1 polymer ?
#
loop_
_entity_poly.entity_id
_entity_poly.type
_entity_poly.pdbx_seq_one_letter_code
_entity_poly.pdbx_strand_id
1 'polypeptide(L)' 'MKTSEVLETSDVSTVQIFDMLGLEVAQTPSSVNNMKNTQTGAPELLRIDVSHLPAGVYFVKINCSNGACSIVEKFVKM' A
#
# COMPACT_ATOMS: atom_id res chain seq x y z
N MET A 1 -15.49 -0.81 23.98
CA MET A 1 -14.15 -0.30 23.64
C MET A 1 -13.96 -0.55 22.15
N LYS A 2 -13.70 0.51 21.36
CA LYS A 2 -13.60 0.44 19.90
C LYS A 2 -12.14 0.16 19.57
N THR A 3 -11.82 -1.05 19.14
CA THR A 3 -10.47 -1.44 18.72
C THR A 3 -10.22 -0.81 17.36
N SER A 4 -9.51 0.31 17.34
CA SER A 4 -8.98 0.88 16.10
C SER A 4 -7.79 0.01 15.68
N GLU A 5 -7.93 -0.73 14.60
CA GLU A 5 -6.85 -1.50 14.00
C GLU A 5 -5.85 -0.52 13.37
N VAL A 6 -4.78 -0.22 14.11
CA VAL A 6 -3.62 0.50 13.60
C VAL A 6 -2.80 -0.51 12.82
N LEU A 7 -2.77 -0.39 11.49
CA LEU A 7 -1.97 -1.26 10.65
C LEU A 7 -0.50 -0.85 10.78
N GLU A 8 0.29 -1.62 11.53
CA GLU A 8 1.73 -1.41 11.58
C GLU A 8 2.35 -1.78 10.22
N THR A 9 3.07 -0.85 9.61
CA THR A 9 3.77 -1.02 8.32
C THR A 9 4.82 -2.13 8.33
N SER A 10 5.23 -2.60 9.51
CA SER A 10 6.18 -3.69 9.70
C SER A 10 5.68 -5.01 9.10
N ASP A 11 4.38 -5.15 8.88
CA ASP A 11 3.77 -6.36 8.36
C ASP A 11 3.54 -6.33 6.84
N VAL A 12 3.88 -5.28 6.09
CA VAL A 12 3.56 -5.20 4.65
C VAL A 12 4.60 -5.94 3.81
N SER A 13 4.16 -6.89 2.97
CA SER A 13 5.03 -7.73 2.13
C SER A 13 4.98 -7.35 0.66
N THR A 14 3.80 -7.11 0.11
CA THR A 14 3.66 -6.73 -1.30
C THR A 14 2.57 -5.70 -1.50
N VAL A 15 2.83 -4.78 -2.41
CA VAL A 15 1.84 -3.83 -2.92
C VAL A 15 1.60 -4.18 -4.38
N GLN A 16 0.34 -4.42 -4.73
CA GLN A 16 -0.11 -4.70 -6.09
C GLN A 16 -1.11 -3.62 -6.50
N ILE A 17 -1.05 -3.18 -7.75
CA ILE A 17 -1.98 -2.21 -8.32
C ILE A 17 -2.74 -2.90 -9.46
N PHE A 18 -4.06 -2.78 -9.43
CA PHE A 18 -4.96 -3.31 -10.44
C PHE A 18 -5.70 -2.16 -11.13
N ASP A 19 -5.93 -2.29 -12.44
CA ASP A 19 -6.82 -1.39 -13.17
C ASP A 19 -8.30 -1.66 -12.87
N MET A 20 -9.18 -0.88 -13.49
CA MET A 20 -10.63 -1.03 -13.34
C MET A 20 -11.21 -2.36 -13.86
N LEU A 21 -10.45 -3.11 -14.66
CA LEU A 21 -10.82 -4.44 -15.14
C LEU A 21 -10.29 -5.56 -14.24
N GLY A 22 -9.52 -5.21 -13.20
CA GLY A 22 -8.89 -6.17 -12.29
C GLY A 22 -7.59 -6.75 -12.83
N LEU A 23 -6.99 -6.16 -13.86
CA LEU A 23 -5.68 -6.58 -14.37
C LEU A 23 -4.57 -5.92 -13.54
N GLU A 24 -3.59 -6.72 -13.10
CA GLU A 24 -2.42 -6.19 -12.40
C GLU A 24 -1.57 -5.36 -13.37
N VAL A 25 -1.34 -4.09 -13.01
CA VAL A 25 -0.57 -3.13 -13.81
C VAL A 25 0.77 -2.76 -13.18
N ALA A 26 0.91 -2.98 -11.87
CA ALA A 26 2.17 -2.79 -11.17
C ALA A 26 2.23 -3.67 -9.91
N GLN A 27 3.43 -4.13 -9.58
CA GLN A 27 3.72 -4.79 -8.32
C GLN A 27 5.02 -4.21 -7.78
N THR A 28 5.01 -3.82 -6.50
CA THR A 28 6.21 -3.39 -5.80
C THR A 28 6.38 -4.32 -4.59
N PRO A 29 7.49 -5.08 -4.52
CA PRO A 29 7.83 -5.75 -3.27
C PRO A 29 8.00 -4.66 -2.21
N SER A 30 7.37 -4.86 -1.05
CA SER A 30 7.61 -4.01 0.11
C SER A 30 9.01 -4.36 0.64
N SER A 31 10.04 -3.91 -0.07
CA SER A 31 11.29 -3.59 0.59
C SER A 31 10.94 -2.37 1.42
N VAL A 32 10.69 -2.56 2.71
CA VAL A 32 10.66 -1.49 3.70
C VAL A 32 12.05 -0.85 3.72
N ASN A 33 12.33 -0.06 2.68
CA ASN A 33 13.47 0.81 2.54
C ASN A 33 13.02 2.22 2.90
N ASN A 34 12.23 2.33 3.96
CA ASN A 34 12.10 3.59 4.67
C ASN A 34 13.19 3.58 5.73
N MET A 35 14.36 4.03 5.27
CA MET A 35 15.33 4.79 6.03
C MET A 35 14.78 5.21 7.40
N LYS A 36 15.34 4.58 8.44
CA LYS A 36 15.26 4.91 9.86
C LYS A 36 15.26 6.42 10.08
N ASN A 37 14.11 7.08 9.97
CA ASN A 37 13.97 8.48 10.37
C ASN A 37 13.39 8.49 11.77
N THR A 38 14.29 8.26 12.72
CA THR A 38 14.12 8.54 14.14
C THR A 38 13.82 10.03 14.32
N GLN A 39 12.55 10.43 14.23
CA GLN A 39 11.97 11.61 14.88
C GLN A 39 10.50 11.69 14.45
N THR A 40 9.61 11.98 15.40
CA THR A 40 8.14 12.10 15.29
C THR A 40 7.37 10.81 15.04
N GLY A 41 6.60 10.38 16.05
CA GLY A 41 5.71 9.21 16.05
C GLY A 41 4.48 9.36 15.15
N ALA A 42 4.69 9.65 13.87
CA ALA A 42 3.68 9.51 12.83
C ALA A 42 3.73 8.09 12.26
N PRO A 43 2.57 7.48 11.94
CA PRO A 43 2.55 6.19 11.25
C PRO A 43 3.35 6.31 9.96
N GLU A 44 4.24 5.35 9.74
CA GLU A 44 5.03 5.26 8.53
C GLU A 44 4.07 5.14 7.33
N LEU A 45 4.08 6.12 6.44
CA LEU A 45 3.18 6.11 5.29
C LEU A 45 3.86 5.41 4.13
N LEU A 46 3.23 4.36 3.59
CA LEU A 46 3.65 3.74 2.33
C LEU A 46 3.56 4.76 1.19
N ARG A 47 4.66 4.99 0.49
CA ARG A 47 4.71 5.86 -0.70
C ARG A 47 4.84 5.00 -1.93
N ILE A 48 3.86 5.07 -2.82
CA ILE A 48 3.80 4.31 -4.07
C ILE A 48 3.88 5.31 -5.22
N ASP A 49 4.85 5.16 -6.11
CA ASP A 49 4.94 5.99 -7.30
C ASP A 49 3.95 5.51 -8.36
N VAL A 50 2.95 6.35 -8.65
CA VAL A 50 1.90 6.09 -9.66
C VAL A 50 2.00 7.05 -10.85
N SER A 51 3.13 7.75 -11.00
CA SER A 51 3.34 8.75 -12.07
C SER A 51 3.29 8.16 -13.48
N HIS A 52 3.65 6.89 -13.62
CA HIS A 52 3.65 6.16 -14.89
C HIS A 52 2.28 5.62 -15.30
N LEU A 53 1.28 5.66 -14.40
CA LEU A 53 -0.07 5.17 -14.71
C LEU A 53 -0.89 6.24 -15.44
N PRO A 54 -1.64 5.85 -16.50
CA PRO A 54 -2.63 6.72 -17.13
C PRO A 54 -3.67 7.26 -16.13
N ALA A 55 -4.37 8.33 -16.51
CA ALA A 55 -5.54 8.78 -15.76
C ALA A 55 -6.63 7.69 -15.77
N GLY A 56 -7.21 7.41 -14.61
CA GLY A 56 -8.13 6.28 -14.47
C GLY A 56 -8.42 5.90 -13.02
N VAL A 57 -9.23 4.85 -12.86
CA VAL A 57 -9.56 4.24 -11.57
C VAL A 57 -8.71 3.00 -11.36
N TYR A 58 -8.12 2.90 -10.17
CA TYR A 58 -7.23 1.81 -9.81
C TYR A 58 -7.53 1.29 -8.40
N PHE A 59 -7.11 0.07 -8.15
CA PHE A 59 -7.20 -0.60 -6.86
C PHE A 59 -5.80 -0.97 -6.38
N VAL A 60 -5.43 -0.56 -5.17
CA VAL A 60 -4.19 -0.97 -4.52
C VAL A 60 -4.53 -2.09 -3.55
N LYS A 61 -3.87 -3.24 -3.71
CA LYS A 61 -3.89 -4.34 -2.75
C LYS A 61 -2.58 -4.35 -1.97
N ILE A 62 -2.68 -4.23 -0.65
CA ILE A 62 -1.56 -4.32 0.27
C ILE A 62 -1.67 -5.68 0.96
N ASN A 63 -0.75 -6.60 0.67
CA ASN A 63 -0.68 -7.89 1.35
C ASN A 63 0.36 -7.85 2.45
N CYS A 64 0.01 -8.41 3.61
CA CYS A 64 0.93 -8.55 4.73
C CYS A 64 1.74 -9.84 4.68
N SER A 65 2.96 -9.81 5.25
CA SER A 65 3.98 -10.86 5.24
C SER A 65 3.54 -12.19 5.89
N ASN A 66 2.60 -12.12 6.81
CA ASN A 66 1.99 -13.27 7.48
C ASN A 66 0.65 -13.70 6.85
N GLY A 67 0.21 -13.07 5.76
CA GLY A 67 -1.10 -13.32 5.15
C GLY A 67 -2.30 -12.88 6.01
N ALA A 68 -2.06 -12.24 7.16
CA ALA A 68 -3.10 -11.87 8.12
C ALA A 68 -3.91 -10.65 7.68
N CYS A 69 -3.42 -9.87 6.71
CA CYS A 69 -4.12 -8.71 6.20
C CYS A 69 -3.98 -8.58 4.68
N SER A 70 -5.10 -8.28 4.04
CA SER A 70 -5.20 -7.83 2.66
C SER A 70 -6.08 -6.59 2.64
N ILE A 71 -5.45 -5.42 2.59
CA ILE A 71 -6.19 -4.16 2.42
C ILE A 71 -6.34 -3.92 0.93
N VAL A 72 -7.55 -3.56 0.51
CA VAL A 72 -7.81 -3.07 -0.84
C VAL A 72 -8.35 -1.65 -0.75
N GLU A 73 -7.64 -0.70 -1.35
CA GLU A 73 -8.07 0.68 -1.46
C GLU A 73 -8.26 1.08 -2.92
N LYS A 74 -9.26 1.94 -3.18
CA LYS A 74 -9.51 2.49 -4.51
C LYS A 74 -8.95 3.92 -4.57
N PHE A 75 -8.23 4.24 -5.64
CA PHE A 75 -7.85 5.62 -5.94
C PHE A 75 -8.18 6.00 -7.39
N VAL A 76 -8.30 7.31 -7.61
CA VAL A 76 -8.51 7.89 -8.94
C VAL A 76 -7.27 8.69 -9.30
N LYS A 77 -6.60 8.32 -10.38
CA LYS A 77 -5.52 9.10 -10.97
C LYS A 77 -6.13 10.16 -11.88
N MET A 78 -5.95 11.42 -11.50
CA MET A 78 -6.26 12.59 -12.34
C MET A 78 -5.06 12.98 -13.19
#